data_AF-A0A7S2I599-F1
#
_entry.id   AF-A0A7S2I599-F1
#
_cell.length_a   1.000
_cell.length_b   1.000
_cell.length_c   1.000
_cell.angle_alpha   90.00
_cell.angle_beta   90.00
_cell.angle_gamma   90.00
#
_symmetry.space_group_name_H-M   'P 1'
#
loop_
_entity.id
_entity.type
_entity.pdbx_description
1 polymer ?
#
loop_
_entity_poly.entity_id
_entity_poly.type
_entity_poly.pdbx_seq_one_letter_code
_entity_poly.pdbx_strand_id
1 'polypeptide(L)'
;DAYLDCFVETYQEFGGPLTDAKRLKTMFVLTAFQQLIQLFAACGQIYKMCPKKEWPTIEDRYDERINTNVDGKSSLRQYLHCISNIIRLGEEMDGFGILDGWVTNHWKGEFNMPPKSQEQIMSPPPGTRL
;
A
#
# COMPACT_ATOMS: atom_id res chain seq x y z
N ASP A 1 -4.52 -2.93 21.26
CA ASP A 1 -4.84 -2.82 19.83
C ASP A 1 -5.44 -4.17 19.47
N ALA A 2 -6.70 -4.41 19.86
CA ALA A 2 -7.18 -5.76 20.24
C ALA A 2 -7.08 -6.83 19.14
N TYR A 3 -7.16 -6.42 17.88
CA TYR A 3 -6.99 -7.32 16.74
C TYR A 3 -5.53 -7.80 16.58
N LEU A 4 -4.56 -6.91 16.75
CA LEU A 4 -3.14 -7.26 16.66
C LEU A 4 -2.70 -8.11 17.85
N ASP A 5 -3.23 -7.79 19.03
CA ASP A 5 -2.97 -8.58 20.25
C ASP A 5 -3.48 -10.02 20.07
N CYS A 6 -4.73 -10.19 19.60
CA CYS A 6 -5.31 -11.49 19.26
C CYS A 6 -4.49 -12.23 18.18
N PHE A 7 -4.02 -11.54 17.15
CA PHE A 7 -3.17 -12.14 16.12
C PHE A 7 -1.85 -12.66 16.72
N VAL A 8 -1.17 -11.87 17.55
CA VAL A 8 0.10 -12.26 18.18
C VAL A 8 -0.10 -13.48 19.08
N GLU A 9 -1.14 -13.46 19.92
CA GLU A 9 -1.48 -14.57 20.82
C GLU A 9 -1.78 -15.85 20.03
N THR A 10 -2.65 -15.76 19.02
CA THR A 10 -3.01 -16.89 18.17
C THR A 10 -1.79 -17.41 17.41
N TYR A 11 -0.98 -16.51 16.83
CA TYR A 11 0.21 -16.91 16.09
C TYR A 11 1.19 -17.68 16.97
N GLN A 12 1.38 -17.24 18.22
CA GLN A 12 2.20 -17.95 19.20
C GLN A 12 1.59 -19.31 19.61
N GLU A 13 0.28 -19.36 19.85
CA GLU A 13 -0.44 -20.59 20.20
C GLU A 13 -0.22 -21.72 19.18
N PHE A 14 -0.20 -21.38 17.89
CA PHE A 14 0.01 -22.33 16.80
C PHE A 14 1.49 -22.52 16.39
N GLY A 15 2.44 -22.15 17.25
CA GLY A 15 3.87 -22.42 17.07
C GLY A 15 4.66 -21.35 16.32
N GLY A 16 4.07 -20.18 16.07
CA GLY A 16 4.78 -19.00 15.58
C GLY A 16 5.69 -18.37 16.65
N PRO A 17 6.73 -17.62 16.25
CA PRO A 17 7.58 -16.89 17.18
C PRO A 17 6.82 -15.78 17.92
N LEU A 18 7.22 -15.54 19.17
CA LEU A 18 6.76 -14.40 19.95
C LEU A 18 7.05 -13.10 19.18
N THR A 19 6.00 -12.34 18.91
CA THR A 19 6.05 -11.13 18.09
C THR A 19 5.60 -9.94 18.92
N ASP A 20 6.36 -8.85 18.92
CA ASP A 20 5.92 -7.59 19.54
C ASP A 20 4.82 -6.95 18.70
N ALA A 21 3.63 -6.76 19.28
CA ALA A 21 2.47 -6.19 18.59
C ALA A 21 2.76 -4.78 18.05
N LYS A 22 3.57 -3.98 18.75
CA LYS A 22 3.95 -2.64 18.28
C LYS A 22 4.85 -2.73 17.05
N ARG A 23 5.87 -3.59 17.06
CA ARG A 23 6.72 -3.85 15.91
C ARG A 23 5.92 -4.44 14.74
N LEU A 24 4.98 -5.33 15.00
CA LEU A 24 4.09 -5.89 13.98
C LEU A 24 3.26 -4.81 13.31
N LYS A 25 2.66 -3.90 14.11
CA LYS A 25 1.94 -2.73 13.59
C LYS A 25 2.84 -1.88 12.69
N THR A 26 4.04 -1.53 13.16
CA THR A 26 5.00 -0.76 12.37
C THR A 26 5.31 -1.44 11.04
N MET A 27 5.62 -2.74 11.05
CA MET A 27 5.91 -3.49 9.82
C MET A 27 4.71 -3.53 8.88
N PHE A 28 3.51 -3.76 9.41
CA PHE A 28 2.27 -3.75 8.62
C PHE A 28 2.05 -2.40 7.93
N VAL A 29 2.21 -1.29 8.64
CA VAL A 29 2.10 0.08 8.08
C VAL A 29 3.13 0.30 6.97
N LEU A 30 4.40 -0.06 7.20
CA LEU A 30 5.46 0.12 6.20
C LEU A 30 5.19 -0.70 4.93
N THR A 31 4.79 -1.96 5.09
CA THR A 31 4.44 -2.83 3.97
C THR A 31 3.22 -2.30 3.21
N ALA A 32 2.21 -1.75 3.91
CA ALA A 32 1.04 -1.14 3.28
C ALA A 32 1.43 0.07 2.41
N PHE A 33 2.28 0.97 2.90
CA PHE A 33 2.77 2.10 2.11
C PHE A 33 3.68 1.67 0.96
N GLN A 34 4.48 0.62 1.11
CA GLN A 34 5.25 0.05 0.00
C GLN A 34 4.33 -0.52 -1.10
N GLN A 35 3.27 -1.23 -0.71
CA GLN A 35 2.25 -1.77 -1.62
C GLN A 35 1.57 -0.65 -2.41
N LEU A 36 1.31 0.51 -1.78
CA LEU A 36 0.62 1.64 -2.39
C LEU A 36 1.25 2.09 -3.72
N ILE A 37 2.59 2.13 -3.79
CA ILE A 37 3.33 2.51 -5.00
C ILE A 37 3.04 1.53 -6.15
N GLN A 38 3.00 0.23 -5.86
CA GLN A 38 2.70 -0.80 -6.85
C GLN A 38 1.25 -0.71 -7.34
N LEU A 39 0.32 -0.35 -6.46
CA LEU A 39 -1.09 -0.15 -6.81
C LEU A 39 -1.25 1.03 -7.78
N PHE A 40 -0.56 2.15 -7.56
CA PHE A 40 -0.57 3.28 -8.50
C PHE A 40 0.01 2.91 -9.87
N ALA A 41 1.11 2.15 -9.92
CA ALA A 41 1.68 1.67 -11.18
C ALA A 41 0.72 0.74 -11.95
N ALA A 42 -0.10 -0.04 -11.23
CA ALA A 42 -1.09 -0.93 -11.82
C ALA A 42 -2.31 -0.19 -12.40
N CYS A 43 -2.68 0.99 -11.87
CA CYS A 43 -3.80 1.78 -12.37
C CYS A 43 -3.75 1.99 -13.88
N GLY A 44 -2.58 2.29 -14.44
CA GLY A 44 -2.41 2.49 -15.89
C GLY A 44 -2.69 1.23 -16.73
N GLN A 45 -2.43 0.04 -16.21
CA GLN A 45 -2.78 -1.22 -16.87
C GLN A 45 -4.27 -1.50 -16.78
N ILE A 46 -4.89 -1.10 -15.67
CA ILE A 46 -6.31 -1.29 -15.44
C ILE A 46 -7.16 -0.32 -16.28
N TYR A 47 -6.67 0.90 -16.52
CA TYR A 47 -7.29 1.83 -17.48
C TYR A 47 -7.45 1.23 -18.89
N LYS A 48 -6.65 0.22 -19.26
CA LYS A 48 -6.78 -0.49 -20.54
C LYS A 48 -7.91 -1.52 -20.55
N MET A 49 -8.44 -1.91 -19.38
CA MET A 49 -9.51 -2.91 -19.25
C MET A 49 -10.89 -2.32 -19.60
N CYS A 50 -11.07 -1.01 -19.47
CA CYS A 50 -12.27 -0.30 -19.92
C CYS A 50 -11.87 0.74 -20.98
N PRO A 51 -12.54 0.81 -22.15
CA PRO A 51 -12.21 1.79 -23.18
C PRO A 51 -12.24 3.23 -22.65
N LYS A 52 -11.26 4.06 -23.05
CA LYS A 52 -11.12 5.47 -22.57
C LYS A 52 -12.43 6.29 -22.66
N LYS A 53 -13.21 6.07 -23.72
CA LYS A 53 -14.49 6.75 -23.99
C LYS A 53 -15.61 6.39 -23.00
N GLU A 54 -15.50 5.26 -22.32
CA GLU A 54 -16.51 4.73 -21.41
C GLU A 54 -16.25 5.12 -19.95
N TRP A 55 -15.02 5.50 -19.60
CA TRP A 55 -14.66 5.93 -18.25
C TRP A 55 -15.50 7.07 -17.69
N PRO A 56 -15.80 8.15 -18.44
CA PRO A 56 -16.62 9.24 -17.91
C PRO A 56 -18.06 8.84 -17.59
N THR A 57 -18.53 7.68 -18.08
CA THR A 57 -19.89 7.17 -17.82
C THR A 57 -19.95 6.16 -16.67
N ILE A 58 -18.83 5.91 -15.99
CA ILE A 58 -18.81 5.11 -14.76
C ILE A 58 -19.10 6.03 -13.58
N GLU A 59 -20.28 5.92 -13.00
CA GLU A 59 -20.71 6.71 -11.84
C GLU A 59 -20.57 5.93 -10.52
N ASP A 60 -20.47 4.59 -10.60
CA ASP A 60 -20.40 3.70 -9.45
C ASP A 60 -19.18 2.75 -9.53
N ARG A 61 -18.53 2.53 -8.40
CA ARG A 61 -17.45 1.55 -8.21
C ARG A 61 -17.90 0.09 -8.38
N TYR A 62 -19.21 -0.16 -8.37
CA TYR A 62 -19.81 -1.48 -8.60
C TYR A 62 -20.22 -1.72 -10.06
N ASP A 63 -19.94 -0.79 -10.97
CA ASP A 63 -20.20 -0.94 -12.41
C ASP A 63 -19.51 -2.21 -12.97
N GLU A 64 -20.27 -3.04 -13.68
CA GLU A 64 -19.83 -4.35 -14.17
C GLU A 64 -18.53 -4.30 -14.99
N ARG A 65 -18.29 -3.19 -15.71
CA ARG A 65 -17.09 -2.95 -16.53
C ARG A 65 -15.80 -2.88 -15.72
N ILE A 66 -15.89 -2.56 -14.43
CA ILE A 66 -14.75 -2.41 -13.50
C ILE A 66 -14.89 -3.24 -12.22
N ASN A 67 -16.04 -3.89 -12.03
CA ASN A 67 -16.37 -4.66 -10.83
C ASN A 67 -16.08 -6.17 -10.99
N THR A 68 -16.09 -6.70 -12.21
CA THR A 68 -15.76 -8.11 -12.43
C THR A 68 -14.25 -8.28 -12.68
N ASN A 69 -13.71 -9.45 -12.29
CA ASN A 69 -12.36 -9.82 -12.71
C ASN A 69 -12.41 -10.06 -14.21
N VAL A 70 -11.62 -9.31 -14.98
CA VAL A 70 -11.52 -9.51 -16.43
C VAL A 70 -10.30 -10.39 -16.69
N ASP A 71 -10.50 -11.52 -17.39
CA ASP A 71 -9.44 -12.46 -17.78
C ASP A 71 -8.55 -12.97 -16.62
N GLY A 72 -9.15 -13.17 -15.43
CA GLY A 72 -8.41 -13.65 -14.25
C GLY A 72 -7.51 -12.59 -13.59
N LYS A 73 -7.61 -11.33 -13.99
CA LYS A 73 -6.87 -10.21 -13.39
C LYS A 73 -7.75 -9.44 -12.41
N SER A 74 -7.16 -9.03 -11.30
CA SER A 74 -7.80 -8.22 -10.27
C SER A 74 -8.36 -6.91 -10.86
N SER A 75 -9.60 -6.59 -10.49
CA SER A 75 -10.37 -5.47 -11.04
C SER A 75 -9.92 -4.08 -10.52
N LEU A 76 -10.25 -3.00 -11.25
CA LEU A 76 -9.95 -1.63 -10.79
C LEU A 76 -10.48 -1.35 -9.40
N ARG A 77 -11.71 -1.81 -9.13
CA ARG A 77 -12.36 -1.66 -7.84
C ARG A 77 -11.48 -2.17 -6.71
N GLN A 78 -10.87 -3.35 -6.87
CA GLN A 78 -10.04 -3.94 -5.83
C GLN A 78 -8.78 -3.10 -5.58
N TYR A 79 -8.15 -2.58 -6.62
CA TYR A 79 -7.01 -1.67 -6.49
C TYR A 79 -7.39 -0.34 -5.83
N LEU A 80 -8.47 0.30 -6.27
CA LEU A 80 -8.97 1.54 -5.66
C LEU A 80 -9.37 1.35 -4.21
N HIS A 81 -9.99 0.21 -3.89
CA HIS A 81 -10.33 -0.15 -2.52
C HIS A 81 -9.08 -0.33 -1.65
N CYS A 82 -8.08 -1.06 -2.14
CA CYS A 82 -6.80 -1.20 -1.43
C CYS A 82 -6.11 0.16 -1.23
N ILE A 83 -6.07 1.02 -2.26
CA ILE A 83 -5.53 2.38 -2.15
C ILE A 83 -6.27 3.16 -1.07
N SER A 84 -7.61 3.14 -1.08
CA SER A 84 -8.43 3.82 -0.09
C SER A 84 -8.15 3.31 1.33
N ASN A 85 -8.03 2.00 1.53
CA ASN A 85 -7.70 1.44 2.83
C ASN A 85 -6.32 1.87 3.33
N ILE A 86 -5.32 1.97 2.44
CA ILE A 86 -3.97 2.43 2.82
C ILE A 86 -3.98 3.92 3.17
N ILE A 87 -4.75 4.75 2.45
CA ILE A 87 -4.93 6.17 2.80
C ILE A 87 -5.58 6.30 4.19
N ARG A 88 -6.64 5.53 4.46
CA ARG A 88 -7.30 5.50 5.77
C ARG A 88 -6.37 5.00 6.88
N LEU A 89 -5.48 4.05 6.59
CA LEU A 89 -4.43 3.67 7.53
C LEU A 89 -3.51 4.85 7.87
N GLY A 90 -3.16 5.67 6.88
CA GLY A 90 -2.41 6.92 7.10
C GLY A 90 -3.13 7.88 8.04
N GLU A 91 -4.41 8.16 7.75
CA GLU A 91 -5.22 9.16 8.47
C GLU A 91 -5.73 8.67 9.84
N GLU A 92 -6.18 7.42 9.94
CA GLU A 92 -6.94 6.89 11.09
C GLU A 92 -6.07 6.05 12.04
N MET A 93 -4.91 5.54 11.59
CA MET A 93 -4.03 4.67 12.40
C MET A 93 -2.66 5.28 12.69
N ASP A 94 -2.51 6.60 12.52
CA ASP A 94 -1.23 7.31 12.64
C ASP A 94 -0.13 6.70 11.74
N GLY A 95 -0.53 6.23 10.56
CA GLY A 95 0.39 5.57 9.63
C GLY A 95 1.55 6.48 9.21
N PHE A 96 1.28 7.78 9.03
CA PHE A 96 2.32 8.75 8.68
C PHE A 96 3.32 8.98 9.81
N GLY A 97 2.86 9.07 11.06
CA GLY A 97 3.74 9.20 12.23
C GLY A 97 4.60 7.96 12.43
N ILE A 98 4.04 6.77 12.24
CA ILE A 98 4.77 5.49 12.29
C ILE A 98 5.86 5.45 11.21
N LEU A 99 5.54 5.86 9.97
CA LEU A 99 6.51 5.92 8.88
C LEU A 99 7.64 6.93 9.17
N ASP A 100 7.31 8.13 9.63
CA ASP A 100 8.31 9.17 9.94
C ASP A 100 9.23 8.75 11.10
N GLY A 101 8.64 8.13 12.14
CA GLY A 101 9.40 7.55 13.25
C GLY A 101 10.36 6.46 12.77
N TRP A 102 9.92 5.58 11.86
CA TRP A 102 10.79 4.55 11.30
C TRP A 102 11.93 5.15 10.46
N VAL A 103 11.64 6.14 9.61
CA VAL A 103 12.65 6.84 8.79
C VAL A 103 13.66 7.54 9.69
N THR A 104 13.22 8.19 10.76
CA THR A 104 14.11 8.90 11.69
C THR A 104 15.00 7.93 12.45
N ASN A 105 14.43 6.89 13.05
CA ASN A 105 15.16 5.99 13.94
C ASN A 105 16.06 5.02 13.17
N HIS A 106 15.54 4.40 12.12
CA HIS A 106 16.25 3.32 11.42
C HIS A 106 16.99 3.83 10.17
N TRP A 107 16.31 4.56 9.28
CA TRP A 107 16.97 5.00 8.03
C TRP A 107 18.05 6.05 8.28
N LYS A 108 17.71 7.13 8.99
CA LYS A 108 18.67 8.20 9.31
C LYS A 108 19.57 7.83 10.48
N GLY A 109 19.02 7.23 11.53
CA GLY A 109 19.76 6.88 12.75
C GLY A 109 20.66 5.67 12.55
N GLU A 110 20.08 4.47 12.58
CA GLU A 110 20.84 3.20 12.57
C GLU A 110 21.61 2.97 11.27
N PHE A 111 21.00 3.24 10.12
CA PHE A 111 21.61 2.99 8.82
C PHE A 111 22.48 4.16 8.32
N ASN A 112 22.41 5.32 8.99
CA ASN A 112 23.12 6.54 8.63
C ASN A 112 22.95 6.92 7.14
N MET A 113 21.75 6.70 6.60
CA MET A 113 21.44 6.96 5.20
C MET A 113 20.89 8.38 5.03
N PRO A 114 21.34 9.12 4.00
CA PRO A 114 20.78 10.43 3.72
C PRO A 114 19.31 10.30 3.27
N PRO A 115 18.46 11.31 3.57
CA PRO A 115 17.14 11.37 2.97
C PRO A 115 17.28 11.48 1.44
N LYS A 116 16.44 10.76 0.70
CA LYS A 116 16.40 10.91 -0.76
C LYS A 116 15.93 12.31 -1.10
N SER A 117 16.59 12.96 -2.05
CA SER A 117 16.10 14.23 -2.59
C SER A 117 14.78 14.01 -3.35
N GLN A 118 13.96 15.05 -3.49
CA GLN A 118 12.75 14.98 -4.34
C GLN A 118 13.10 14.53 -5.75
N GLU A 119 14.25 14.98 -6.26
CA GLU A 119 14.75 14.62 -7.57
C GLU A 119 15.02 13.12 -7.68
N GLN A 120 15.64 12.51 -6.66
CA GLN A 120 15.86 11.05 -6.61
C GLN A 120 14.56 10.25 -6.47
N ILE A 121 13.52 10.81 -5.86
CA ILE A 121 12.21 10.16 -5.70
C ILE A 121 11.42 10.21 -7.02
N MET A 122 11.48 11.33 -7.72
CA MET A 122 10.72 11.57 -8.95
C MET A 122 11.46 11.11 -10.22
N SER A 123 12.75 10.80 -10.12
CA SER A 123 13.54 10.32 -11.25
C SER A 123 13.01 8.97 -11.73
N PRO A 124 12.76 8.82 -13.04
CA PRO A 124 12.43 7.51 -13.59
C PRO A 124 13.61 6.55 -13.37
N PRO A 125 13.35 5.24 -13.19
CA PRO A 125 14.41 4.24 -13.10
C PRO A 125 15.36 4.33 -14.31
N PRO A 126 16.67 4.12 -14.13
CA PRO A 126 17.62 4.14 -15.23
C PRO A 126 17.17 3.23 -16.38
N GLY A 127 17.06 3.79 -17.59
CA GLY A 127 16.61 3.06 -18.78
C GLY A 127 15.12 3.17 -19.12
N THR A 128 14.33 3.87 -18.31
CA THR A 128 12.91 4.13 -18.62
C THR A 128 12.81 5.29 -19.63
N ARG A 129 12.32 5.03 -20.85
CA ARG A 129 11.92 6.10 -21.78
C ARG A 129 10.51 6.54 -21.40
N LEU A 130 10.37 7.82 -21.04
CA LEU A 130 9.06 8.47 -20.89
C LEU A 130 8.45 8.75 -22.27
#